data_AF-A0A2P8H987-F1
#
_entry.id   AF-A0A2P8H987-F1
#
_cell.length_a   1.000
_cell.length_b   1.000
_cell.length_c   1.000
_cell.angle_alpha   90.00
_cell.angle_beta   90.00
_cell.angle_gamma   90.00
#
_symmetry.space_group_name_H-M   'P 1'
#
loop_
_entity.id
_entity.type
_entity.pdbx_description
1 polymer ?
#
loop_
_entity_poly.entity_id
_entity_poly.type
_entity_poly.pdbx_seq_one_letter_code
_entity_poly.pdbx_strand_id
1 'polypeptide(L)'
;MNYHIEKYYPIYLSSAIAAILFLGHNHVAKIDQLTDKVCENALSLSVTLVGFFLTILTLLNSIESRRMQFVKDAGMMPRVLEYLRKAINYNIGLIAFSFIVKFIEHRTPWYFYVNEVNIIDLLYLYLFSYTVLLSFRFTQIFVSLLTDPKNNS
;
A
#
# COMPACT_ATOMS: atom_id res chain seq x y z
N MET A 1 -17.19 0.99 13.51
CA MET A 1 -17.16 1.68 12.20
C MET A 1 -17.55 0.67 11.12
N ASN A 2 -18.46 0.99 10.19
CA ASN A 2 -19.05 -0.01 9.27
C ASN A 2 -17.99 -0.78 8.46
N TYR A 3 -18.06 -2.11 8.48
CA TYR A 3 -17.11 -3.04 7.84
C TYR A 3 -16.83 -2.71 6.36
N HIS A 4 -17.84 -2.21 5.64
CA HIS A 4 -17.70 -1.80 4.25
C HIS A 4 -16.85 -0.53 4.07
N ILE A 5 -17.01 0.47 4.94
CA ILE A 5 -16.22 1.71 4.87
C ILE A 5 -14.74 1.40 5.13
N GLU A 6 -14.45 0.52 6.10
CA GLU A 6 -13.09 0.11 6.42
C GLU A 6 -12.39 -0.73 5.34
N LYS A 7 -13.14 -1.44 4.49
CA LYS A 7 -12.54 -2.28 3.45
C LYS A 7 -12.11 -1.46 2.23
N TYR A 8 -12.86 -0.40 1.90
CA TYR A 8 -12.68 0.35 0.66
C TYR A 8 -12.03 1.72 0.85
N TYR A 9 -11.83 2.21 2.09
CA TYR A 9 -11.18 3.50 2.30
C TYR A 9 -9.79 3.63 1.65
N PRO A 10 -8.93 2.59 1.55
CA PRO A 10 -7.63 2.75 0.91
C PRO A 10 -7.79 3.12 -0.57
N ILE A 11 -8.80 2.54 -1.24
CA ILE A 11 -9.13 2.80 -2.65
C ILE A 11 -9.70 4.21 -2.80
N TYR A 12 -10.73 4.56 -2.01
CA TYR A 12 -11.37 5.88 -2.14
C TYR A 12 -10.39 7.01 -1.83
N LEU A 13 -9.52 6.83 -0.83
CA LEU A 13 -8.55 7.84 -0.43
C LEU A 13 -7.41 7.96 -1.45
N SER A 14 -6.88 6.85 -1.99
CA SER A 14 -5.87 6.92 -3.04
C SER A 14 -6.45 7.52 -4.33
N SER A 15 -7.68 7.19 -4.70
CA SER A 15 -8.38 7.81 -5.82
C SER A 15 -8.62 9.31 -5.61
N ALA A 16 -9.01 9.72 -4.40
CA ALA A 16 -9.18 11.14 -4.06
C ALA A 16 -7.85 11.91 -4.15
N ILE A 17 -6.75 11.34 -3.65
CA ILE A 17 -5.41 11.93 -3.76
C ILE A 17 -5.03 12.11 -5.24
N ALA A 18 -5.19 11.08 -6.06
CA ALA A 18 -4.88 11.15 -7.49
C ALA A 18 -5.76 12.19 -8.22
N ALA A 19 -7.05 12.26 -7.89
CA ALA A 19 -7.97 13.24 -8.47
C ALA A 19 -7.62 14.69 -8.07
N ILE A 20 -7.26 14.92 -6.81
CA ILE A 20 -6.82 16.24 -6.33
C ILE A 20 -5.54 16.67 -7.06
N LEU A 21 -4.59 15.77 -7.26
CA LEU A 21 -3.36 16.06 -7.99
C LEU A 21 -3.62 16.38 -9.47
N PHE A 22 -4.55 15.65 -10.11
CA PHE A 22 -4.95 15.93 -11.49
C PHE A 22 -5.64 17.30 -11.63
N LEU A 23 -6.65 17.58 -10.79
CA LEU A 23 -7.38 18.86 -10.81
C LEU A 23 -6.50 20.05 -10.41
N GLY A 24 -5.57 19.81 -9.47
CA GLY A 24 -4.65 20.80 -8.93
C GLY A 24 -3.37 21.00 -9.75
N HIS A 25 -3.18 20.36 -10.90
CA HIS A 25 -1.92 20.43 -11.66
C HIS A 25 -1.50 21.88 -12.00
N ASN A 26 -2.46 22.76 -12.30
CA ASN A 26 -2.24 24.19 -12.53
C ASN A 26 -1.70 24.95 -11.30
N HIS A 27 -1.86 24.40 -10.10
CA HIS A 27 -1.41 25.00 -8.83
C HIS A 27 -0.19 24.24 -8.26
N VAL A 28 -0.04 22.97 -8.60
CA VAL A 28 1.09 22.13 -8.25
C VAL A 28 2.03 22.08 -9.45
N ALA A 29 2.78 23.16 -9.67
CA ALA A 29 3.60 23.38 -10.87
C ALA A 29 4.75 22.36 -11.10
N LYS A 30 4.84 21.27 -10.32
CA LYS A 30 5.98 20.35 -10.27
C LYS A 30 5.57 18.92 -9.87
N ILE A 31 4.49 18.38 -10.46
CA ILE A 31 4.08 16.99 -10.22
C ILE A 31 5.21 16.02 -10.61
N ASP A 32 5.90 16.27 -11.73
CA ASP A 32 7.01 15.44 -12.20
C ASP A 32 8.14 15.33 -11.15
N GLN A 33 8.52 16.45 -10.53
CA GLN A 33 9.53 16.46 -9.46
C GLN A 33 9.06 15.76 -8.18
N LEU A 34 7.76 15.75 -7.93
CA LEU A 34 7.18 14.99 -6.82
C LEU A 34 7.25 13.50 -7.13
N THR A 35 6.88 13.08 -8.34
CA THR A 35 6.92 11.69 -8.77
C THR A 35 8.34 11.12 -8.71
N ASP A 36 9.35 11.87 -9.16
CA ASP A 36 10.76 11.47 -9.05
C ASP A 36 11.18 11.20 -7.60
N LYS A 37 10.89 12.13 -6.69
CA LYS A 37 11.21 12.00 -5.26
C LYS A 37 10.42 10.86 -4.61
N VAL A 38 9.16 10.68 -4.98
CA VAL A 38 8.34 9.58 -4.48
C VAL A 38 8.89 8.27 -5.01
N CYS A 39 9.32 8.19 -6.27
CA CYS A 39 9.85 6.98 -6.88
C CYS A 39 11.15 6.50 -6.18
N GLU A 40 12.07 7.42 -5.90
CA GLU A 40 13.31 7.11 -5.16
C GLU A 40 13.01 6.57 -3.75
N ASN A 41 12.10 7.22 -3.03
CA ASN A 41 11.73 6.80 -1.67
C ASN A 41 10.84 5.56 -1.64
N ALA A 42 10.00 5.36 -2.66
CA ALA A 42 9.05 4.27 -2.75
C ALA A 42 9.75 2.92 -2.87
N LEU A 43 10.86 2.85 -3.62
CA LEU A 43 11.66 1.63 -3.70
C LEU A 43 12.21 1.23 -2.32
N SER A 44 12.85 2.16 -1.62
CA SER A 44 13.39 1.93 -0.28
C SER A 44 12.30 1.53 0.73
N LEU A 45 11.19 2.27 0.76
CA LEU A 45 10.05 1.98 1.62
C LEU A 45 9.42 0.62 1.31
N SER A 46 9.19 0.32 0.04
CA SER A 46 8.53 -0.93 -0.38
C SER A 46 9.39 -2.15 -0.05
N VAL A 47 10.70 -2.09 -0.31
CA VAL A 47 11.63 -3.17 0.06
C VAL A 47 11.63 -3.39 1.58
N THR A 48 11.70 -2.31 2.35
CA THR A 48 11.66 -2.38 3.82
C THR A 48 10.36 -2.99 4.33
N LEU A 49 9.22 -2.55 3.79
CA LEU A 49 7.90 -3.07 4.16
C LEU A 49 7.73 -4.54 3.77
N VAL A 50 8.20 -4.96 2.59
CA VAL A 50 8.19 -6.36 2.17
C VAL A 50 9.00 -7.22 3.14
N GLY A 51 10.22 -6.79 3.50
CA GLY A 51 11.06 -7.49 4.47
C GLY A 51 10.32 -7.66 5.81
N PHE A 52 9.77 -6.58 6.34
CA PHE A 52 9.00 -6.59 7.58
C PHE A 52 7.77 -7.52 7.50
N PHE A 53 7.00 -7.47 6.41
CA PHE A 53 5.82 -8.32 6.22
C PHE A 53 6.17 -9.80 6.07
N LEU A 54 7.27 -10.13 5.39
CA LEU A 54 7.76 -11.50 5.32
C LEU A 54 8.23 -12.00 6.70
N THR A 55 8.84 -11.15 7.51
CA THR A 55 9.15 -11.49 8.91
C THR A 55 7.88 -11.76 9.70
N ILE A 56 6.84 -10.93 9.59
CA ILE A 56 5.55 -11.19 10.26
C ILE A 56 4.93 -12.49 9.76
N LEU A 57 4.94 -12.75 8.45
CA LEU A 57 4.44 -14.00 7.89
C LEU A 57 5.17 -15.22 8.49
N THR A 58 6.49 -15.11 8.62
CA THR A 58 7.31 -16.16 9.21
C THR A 58 6.97 -16.35 10.69
N LEU A 59 6.85 -15.27 11.47
CA LEU A 59 6.46 -15.32 12.88
C LEU A 59 5.06 -15.91 13.08
N LEU A 60 4.09 -15.55 12.24
CA LEU A 60 2.74 -16.09 12.26
C LEU A 60 2.72 -17.62 12.03
N ASN A 61 3.61 -18.12 11.19
CA ASN A 61 3.73 -19.54 10.87
C ASN A 61 4.58 -20.30 11.89
N SER A 62 5.59 -19.68 12.51
CA SER A 62 6.55 -20.34 13.41
C SER A 62 6.15 -20.26 14.90
N ILE A 63 5.37 -19.26 15.31
CA ILE A 63 4.99 -19.11 16.72
C ILE A 63 3.85 -20.07 17.07
N GLU A 64 4.16 -21.06 17.91
CA GLU A 64 3.21 -21.92 18.62
C GLU A 64 2.85 -21.35 20.01
N SER A 65 2.65 -20.02 20.11
CA SER A 65 2.21 -19.42 21.38
C SER A 65 0.70 -19.56 21.56
N ARG A 66 0.26 -19.64 22.82
CA ARG A 66 -1.16 -19.68 23.22
C ARG A 66 -2.00 -18.55 22.60
N ARG A 67 -1.41 -17.37 22.38
CA ARG A 67 -2.08 -16.22 21.72
C ARG A 67 -2.26 -16.43 20.22
N MET A 68 -1.24 -16.99 19.56
CA MET A 68 -1.33 -17.30 18.13
C MET A 68 -2.32 -18.44 17.86
N GLN A 69 -2.39 -19.42 18.77
CA GLN A 69 -3.44 -20.44 18.77
C GLN A 69 -4.82 -19.80 18.95
N PHE A 70 -5.00 -18.86 19.89
CA PHE A 70 -6.27 -18.14 20.05
C PHE A 70 -6.71 -17.39 18.77
N VAL A 71 -5.78 -16.78 18.04
CA VAL A 71 -6.06 -16.11 16.74
C VAL A 71 -6.38 -17.13 15.63
N LYS A 72 -5.72 -18.29 15.64
CA LYS A 72 -6.03 -19.42 14.75
C LYS A 72 -7.42 -20.00 15.03
N ASP A 73 -7.77 -20.15 16.30
CA ASP A 73 -9.03 -20.72 16.78
C ASP A 73 -10.22 -19.73 16.63
N ALA A 74 -9.96 -18.41 16.73
CA ALA A 74 -10.98 -17.37 16.55
C ALA A 74 -11.40 -17.13 15.09
N GLY A 75 -10.86 -17.89 14.12
CA GLY A 75 -11.20 -17.75 12.69
C GLY A 75 -10.74 -16.43 12.04
N MET A 76 -9.95 -15.62 12.75
CA MET A 76 -9.45 -14.31 12.28
C MET A 76 -8.15 -14.42 11.47
N MET A 77 -7.43 -15.53 11.61
CA MET A 77 -6.15 -15.79 10.93
C MET A 77 -6.21 -15.72 9.39
N PRO A 78 -7.23 -16.29 8.71
CA PRO A 78 -7.34 -16.17 7.25
C PRO A 78 -7.42 -14.72 6.78
N ARG A 79 -8.12 -13.86 7.54
CA ARG A 79 -8.25 -12.42 7.22
C ARG A 79 -6.90 -11.72 7.34
N VAL A 80 -6.12 -11.97 8.39
CA VAL A 80 -4.77 -11.39 8.54
C VAL A 80 -3.87 -11.81 7.40
N LEU A 81 -3.85 -13.10 7.09
CA LEU A 81 -3.04 -13.65 6.00
C LEU A 81 -3.46 -13.07 4.64
N GLU A 82 -4.76 -12.83 4.41
CA GLU A 82 -5.25 -12.18 3.19
C GLU A 82 -4.70 -10.75 3.06
N TYR A 83 -4.83 -9.92 4.10
CA TYR A 83 -4.31 -8.55 4.08
C TYR A 83 -2.78 -8.51 4.00
N LEU A 84 -2.09 -9.43 4.67
CA LEU A 84 -0.64 -9.56 4.63
C LEU A 84 -0.15 -9.92 3.23
N ARG A 85 -0.76 -10.94 2.59
CA ARG A 85 -0.44 -11.32 1.22
C ARG A 85 -0.71 -10.19 0.23
N LYS A 86 -1.84 -9.48 0.40
CA LYS A 86 -2.14 -8.29 -0.40
C LYS A 86 -1.05 -7.23 -0.21
N ALA A 87 -0.69 -6.88 1.03
CA ALA A 87 0.33 -5.89 1.32
C ALA A 87 1.68 -6.26 0.66
N ILE A 88 2.11 -7.52 0.78
CA ILE A 88 3.32 -8.00 0.12
C ILE A 88 3.22 -7.86 -1.40
N ASN A 89 2.15 -8.39 -2.01
CA ASN A 89 1.98 -8.38 -3.46
C ASN A 89 1.91 -6.96 -4.03
N TYR A 90 1.23 -6.03 -3.36
CA TYR A 90 1.15 -4.63 -3.79
C TYR A 90 2.49 -3.90 -3.65
N ASN A 91 3.28 -4.17 -2.59
CA ASN A 91 4.62 -3.60 -2.49
C ASN A 91 5.57 -4.18 -3.57
N ILE A 92 5.50 -5.49 -3.86
CA ILE A 92 6.27 -6.10 -4.97
C ILE A 92 5.83 -5.50 -6.32
N GLY A 93 4.52 -5.35 -6.53
CA GLY A 93 3.97 -4.71 -7.72
C GLY A 93 4.42 -3.27 -7.88
N LEU A 94 4.46 -2.49 -6.79
CA LEU A 94 4.95 -1.12 -6.76
C LEU A 94 6.45 -1.03 -7.09
N ILE A 95 7.27 -1.96 -6.58
CA ILE A 95 8.69 -2.08 -6.95
C ILE A 95 8.83 -2.32 -8.46
N ALA A 96 8.13 -3.34 -8.99
CA ALA A 96 8.17 -3.67 -10.42
C ALA A 96 7.68 -2.49 -11.27
N PHE A 97 6.62 -1.81 -10.84
CA PHE A 97 6.06 -0.67 -11.55
C PHE A 97 6.99 0.53 -11.52
N SER A 98 7.76 0.75 -10.44
CA SER A 98 8.79 1.80 -10.36
C SER A 98 9.86 1.64 -11.45
N PHE A 99 10.28 0.40 -11.75
CA PHE A 99 11.18 0.12 -12.88
C PHE A 99 10.53 0.40 -14.23
N ILE A 100 9.25 0.06 -14.37
CA ILE A 100 8.49 0.31 -15.61
C ILE A 100 8.36 1.82 -15.86
N VAL A 101 8.00 2.62 -14.84
CA VAL A 101 7.90 4.08 -14.95
C VAL A 101 9.23 4.67 -15.41
N LYS A 102 10.33 4.34 -14.72
CA LYS A 102 11.67 4.82 -15.12
C LYS A 102 12.08 4.39 -16.53
N PHE A 103 11.68 3.19 -16.96
CA PHE A 103 11.97 2.70 -18.30
C PHE A 103 11.15 3.43 -19.39
N ILE A 104 9.86 3.68 -19.14
CA ILE A 104 8.96 4.35 -20.08
C ILE A 104 9.28 5.85 -20.18
N GLU A 105 9.53 6.52 -19.06
CA GLU A 105 10.01 7.92 -19.02
C GLU A 105 11.23 8.13 -19.92
N HIS A 106 12.18 7.18 -19.89
CA HIS A 106 13.42 7.29 -20.65
C HIS A 106 13.26 7.05 -22.16
N ARG A 107 12.20 6.35 -22.58
CA ARG A 107 12.04 5.89 -23.99
C ARG A 107 10.94 6.65 -24.75
N THR A 108 9.89 7.10 -24.09
CA THR A 108 8.70 7.67 -24.74
C THR A 108 8.09 8.86 -23.97
N PRO A 109 8.83 9.96 -23.77
CA PRO A 109 8.42 11.08 -22.92
C PRO A 109 7.27 11.94 -23.48
N TRP A 110 6.59 11.57 -24.57
CA TRP A 110 5.56 12.42 -25.18
C TRP A 110 4.21 11.72 -25.40
N TYR A 111 4.14 10.39 -25.28
CA TYR A 111 2.94 9.62 -25.66
C TYR A 111 1.86 9.52 -24.58
N PHE A 112 2.15 9.95 -23.35
CA PHE A 112 1.29 9.71 -22.19
C PHE A 112 0.79 10.97 -21.49
N TYR A 113 0.88 12.12 -22.16
CA TYR A 113 0.41 13.39 -21.63
C TYR A 113 -1.05 13.65 -22.04
N VAL A 114 -1.89 13.96 -21.06
CA VAL A 114 -3.23 14.52 -21.27
C VAL A 114 -3.32 15.83 -20.50
N ASN A 115 -3.64 16.92 -21.19
CA ASN A 115 -3.66 18.27 -20.61
C ASN A 115 -2.36 18.61 -19.87
N GLU A 116 -1.20 18.37 -20.48
CA GLU A 116 0.14 18.63 -19.89
C GLU A 116 0.49 17.78 -18.66
N VAL A 117 -0.37 16.83 -18.26
CA VAL A 117 -0.10 15.90 -17.16
C VAL A 117 0.21 14.51 -17.68
N ASN A 118 1.32 13.93 -17.22
CA ASN A 118 1.68 12.55 -17.52
C ASN A 118 0.77 11.58 -16.73
N ILE A 119 -0.03 10.79 -17.45
CA ILE A 119 -0.97 9.83 -16.83
C ILE A 119 -0.22 8.75 -16.05
N ILE A 120 1.00 8.38 -16.50
CA ILE A 120 1.81 7.35 -15.86
C ILE A 120 2.20 7.78 -14.44
N ASP A 121 2.51 9.06 -14.26
CA ASP A 121 2.91 9.62 -12.96
C ASP A 121 1.75 9.65 -11.98
N LEU A 122 0.56 10.02 -12.46
CA LEU A 122 -0.66 9.95 -11.65
C LEU A 122 -1.02 8.52 -11.26
N LEU A 123 -0.89 7.58 -12.18
CA LEU A 123 -1.11 6.16 -11.91
C LEU A 123 -0.09 5.63 -10.89
N TYR A 124 1.17 6.07 -10.99
CA TYR A 124 2.23 5.75 -10.04
C TYR A 124 1.90 6.27 -8.64
N LEU A 125 1.53 7.55 -8.52
CA LEU A 125 1.17 8.17 -7.24
C LEU A 125 -0.09 7.53 -6.63
N TYR A 126 -1.06 7.13 -7.45
CA TYR A 126 -2.20 6.34 -7.02
C TYR A 126 -1.76 4.98 -6.44
N LEU A 127 -0.92 4.23 -7.16
CA LEU A 127 -0.44 2.92 -6.70
C LEU A 127 0.40 3.03 -5.43
N PHE A 128 1.26 4.06 -5.35
CA PHE A 128 2.08 4.35 -4.18
C PHE A 128 1.19 4.61 -2.95
N SER A 129 0.28 5.59 -3.04
CA SER A 129 -0.60 5.96 -1.94
C SER A 129 -1.50 4.80 -1.50
N TYR A 130 -2.05 4.04 -2.47
CA TYR A 130 -2.84 2.84 -2.20
C TYR A 130 -2.04 1.79 -1.42
N THR A 131 -0.80 1.53 -1.84
CA THR A 131 0.08 0.53 -1.21
C THR A 131 0.44 0.92 0.22
N VAL A 132 0.71 2.21 0.48
CA VAL A 132 0.97 2.73 1.83
C VAL A 132 -0.26 2.57 2.73
N LEU A 133 -1.45 2.94 2.24
CA LEU A 133 -2.69 2.83 3.01
C LEU A 133 -3.05 1.37 3.33
N LEU A 134 -2.84 0.47 2.37
CA LEU A 134 -3.06 -0.97 2.56
C LEU A 134 -2.08 -1.55 3.59
N SER A 135 -0.82 -1.12 3.53
CA SER A 135 0.23 -1.46 4.51
C SER A 135 -0.13 -0.99 5.92
N PHE A 136 -0.60 0.25 6.06
CA PHE A 136 -1.07 0.78 7.34
C PHE A 136 -2.28 0.00 7.87
N ARG A 137 -3.24 -0.34 7.01
CA ARG A 137 -4.41 -1.13 7.40
C ARG A 137 -4.03 -2.51 7.92
N PHE A 138 -3.12 -3.19 7.24
CA PHE A 138 -2.60 -4.48 7.71
C PHE A 138 -2.01 -4.33 9.12
N THR A 139 -1.15 -3.33 9.33
CA THR A 139 -0.55 -3.06 10.65
C THR A 139 -1.60 -2.82 11.72
N GLN A 140 -2.64 -2.04 11.44
CA GLN A 140 -3.76 -1.83 12.39
C GLN A 140 -4.47 -3.13 12.76
N ILE A 141 -4.83 -3.95 11.76
CA ILE A 141 -5.49 -5.25 12.00
C ILE A 141 -4.57 -6.15 12.84
N PHE A 142 -3.29 -6.23 12.47
CA PHE A 142 -2.32 -7.04 13.16
C PHE A 142 -2.12 -6.60 14.62
N VAL A 143 -1.96 -5.30 14.87
CA VAL A 143 -1.85 -4.74 16.24
C VAL A 143 -3.13 -5.02 17.03
N SER A 144 -4.32 -4.75 16.45
CA SER A 144 -5.59 -4.99 17.15
C SER A 144 -5.74 -6.44 17.63
N LEU A 145 -5.29 -7.40 16.82
CA LEU A 145 -5.33 -8.82 17.19
C LEU A 145 -4.34 -9.20 18.29
N LEU A 146 -3.23 -8.48 18.41
CA LEU A 146 -2.25 -8.67 19.48
C LEU A 146 -2.65 -7.96 20.78
N THR A 147 -3.39 -6.84 20.67
CA THR A 147 -3.81 -5.99 21.80
C THR A 147 -5.21 -6.28 22.32
N ASP A 148 -5.93 -7.28 21.82
CA ASP A 148 -7.25 -7.66 22.35
C ASP A 148 -7.18 -8.88 23.32
N PRO A 149 -6.70 -8.70 24.56
CA PRO A 149 -7.03 -9.55 25.69
C PRO A 149 -8.05 -8.81 26.57
N LYS A 150 -9.24 -9.39 26.76
CA LYS A 150 -10.31 -8.97 27.69
C LYS A 150 -11.19 -7.79 27.25
N ASN A 151 -12.25 -8.07 26.49
CA ASN A 151 -13.51 -7.34 26.69
C ASN A 151 -14.76 -8.23 26.69
N ASN A 152 -14.57 -9.55 26.80
CA ASN A 152 -15.64 -10.51 27.07
C ASN A 152 -15.31 -11.20 28.41
N SER A 153 -15.49 -10.48 29.51
CA SER A 153 -15.70 -11.05 30.84
C SER A 153 -17.15 -10.81 31.23
#